data_AF-A0A645IRW7-F1
#
_entry.id   AF-A0A645IRW7-F1
#
_cell.length_a   1.000
_cell.length_b   1.000
_cell.length_c   1.000
_cell.angle_alpha   90.00
_cell.angle_beta   90.00
_cell.angle_gamma   90.00
#
_symmetry.space_group_name_H-M   'P 1'
#
loop_
_entity.id
_entity.type
_entity.pdbx_description
1 polymer ?
#
loop_
_entity_poly.entity_id
_entity_poly.type
_entity_poly.pdbx_seq_one_letter_code
_entity_poly.pdbx_strand_id
1 'polypeptide(L)'
;MTDADEVMLITTGGVLIRTRVAEIRELGRATQGVTLISLDAGEKLSGLEKVAESEGDTDTEAGDELADGEMLEGGEDSAASEEA
;
A
#
# COMPACT_ATOMS: atom_id res chain seq x y z
N MET A 1 11.68 2.73 21.45
CA MET A 1 10.59 2.47 20.51
C MET A 1 9.95 1.16 20.92
N THR A 2 8.63 1.10 20.85
CA THR A 2 7.81 -0.08 21.09
C THR A 2 7.18 -0.54 19.77
N ASP A 3 6.65 -1.75 19.73
CA ASP A 3 6.03 -2.30 18.51
C ASP A 3 4.79 -1.51 18.07
N ALA A 4 4.14 -0.81 19.00
CA ALA A 4 3.03 0.10 18.74
C ALA A 4 3.46 1.47 18.16
N ASP A 5 4.75 1.78 18.17
CA ASP A 5 5.23 3.03 17.56
C ASP A 5 5.15 2.94 16.03
N GLU A 6 5.10 4.11 15.41
CA GLU A 6 5.17 4.26 13.97
C GLU A 6 6.26 5.27 13.60
N VAL A 7 6.79 5.12 12.40
CA VAL A 7 7.76 6.03 11.83
C VAL A 7 7.23 6.62 10.53
N MET A 8 7.52 7.90 10.33
CA MET A 8 7.25 8.62 9.10
C MET A 8 8.56 8.78 8.34
N LEU A 9 8.59 8.29 7.10
CA LEU A 9 9.68 8.50 6.17
C LEU A 9 9.28 9.59 5.18
N ILE A 10 10.18 10.55 4.93
CA ILE A 10 9.92 11.70 4.07
C ILE A 10 10.92 11.68 2.92
N THR A 11 10.45 11.63 1.68
CA THR A 11 11.33 11.68 0.49
C THR A 11 11.51 13.12 0.01
N THR A 12 12.56 13.36 -0.79
CA THR A 12 12.78 14.66 -1.44
C THR A 12 11.70 15.01 -2.47
N GLY A 13 10.93 14.03 -2.93
CA GLY A 13 9.77 14.22 -3.81
C GLY A 13 8.52 14.71 -3.09
N GLY A 14 8.55 14.83 -1.76
CA GLY A 14 7.39 15.22 -0.95
C GLY A 14 6.44 14.07 -0.64
N VAL A 15 6.87 12.83 -0.84
CA VAL A 15 6.11 11.63 -0.44
C VAL A 15 6.37 11.36 1.04
N LEU A 16 5.29 11.15 1.80
CA LEU A 16 5.32 10.76 3.20
C LEU A 16 4.81 9.33 3.31
N ILE A 17 5.60 8.47 3.98
CA ILE A 17 5.30 7.05 4.13
C ILE A 17 5.28 6.73 5.61
N ARG A 18 4.11 6.32 6.12
CA ARG A 18 3.92 5.83 7.50
C ARG A 18 4.20 4.33 7.53
N THR A 19 4.96 3.87 8.50
CA THR A 19 5.27 2.44 8.66
C THR A 19 5.23 2.06 10.13
N ARG A 20 4.53 0.97 10.45
CA ARG A 20 4.47 0.43 11.80
C ARG A 20 5.80 -0.23 12.15
N VAL A 21 6.28 0.02 13.36
CA VAL A 21 7.55 -0.57 13.82
C VAL A 21 7.47 -2.09 13.89
N ALA A 22 6.31 -2.64 14.24
CA ALA A 22 6.05 -4.08 14.24
C ALA A 22 6.28 -4.79 12.89
N GLU A 23 6.25 -4.06 11.76
CA GLU A 23 6.46 -4.62 10.42
C GLU A 23 7.94 -4.61 10.01
N ILE A 24 8.79 -3.92 10.77
CA ILE A 24 10.22 -3.79 10.50
C ILE A 24 10.94 -4.98 11.12
N ARG A 25 11.71 -5.71 10.30
CA ARG A 25 12.50 -6.84 10.79
C ARG A 25 13.58 -6.37 11.77
N GLU A 26 13.59 -6.99 12.95
CA GLU A 26 14.67 -6.83 13.91
C GLU A 26 15.97 -7.47 13.39
N LEU A 27 17.02 -6.67 13.32
CA LEU A 27 18.35 -7.10 12.92
C LEU A 27 19.39 -6.63 13.94
N GLY A 28 20.47 -7.41 14.07
CA GLY A 28 21.60 -7.06 14.92
C GLY A 28 22.35 -5.81 14.42
N ARG A 29 23.11 -5.17 15.33
CA ARG A 29 23.84 -3.92 15.03
C ARG A 29 24.92 -4.06 13.95
N ALA A 30 25.45 -5.26 13.74
CA ALA A 30 26.46 -5.55 12.73
C ALA A 30 25.82 -6.08 11.43
N THR A 31 24.86 -5.33 10.88
CA THR A 31 24.15 -5.70 9.63
C THR A 31 23.99 -4.48 8.72
N GLN A 32 23.66 -4.72 7.45
CA GLN A 32 23.34 -3.66 6.48
C GLN A 32 21.89 -3.15 6.62
N GLY A 33 21.06 -3.83 7.40
CA GLY A 33 19.63 -3.52 7.54
C GLY A 33 18.76 -4.20 6.48
N VAL A 34 17.51 -3.75 6.40
CA VAL A 34 16.52 -4.14 5.38
C VAL A 34 16.06 -2.91 4.60
N THR A 35 15.57 -3.14 3.38
CA THR A 35 14.87 -2.11 2.61
C THR A 35 13.48 -1.92 3.19
N LEU A 36 13.16 -0.70 3.63
CA LEU A 36 11.81 -0.32 4.07
C LEU A 36 10.93 0.16 2.91
N ILE A 37 11.50 0.99 2.04
CA ILE A 37 10.80 1.61 0.91
C ILE A 37 11.67 1.54 -0.36
N SER A 38 11.01 1.42 -1.50
CA SER A 38 11.63 1.68 -2.81
C SER A 38 11.46 3.15 -3.14
N LEU A 39 12.50 3.77 -3.71
CA LEU A 39 12.49 5.16 -4.15
C LEU A 39 12.56 5.23 -5.66
N ASP A 40 11.93 6.25 -6.24
CA ASP A 40 12.04 6.53 -7.66
C ASP A 40 13.44 7.02 -8.04
N ALA A 41 13.74 6.94 -9.33
CA ALA A 41 15.05 7.33 -9.85
C ALA A 41 15.35 8.80 -9.56
N GLY A 42 16.41 9.05 -8.79
CA GLY A 42 16.85 10.40 -8.42
C GLY A 42 16.21 10.92 -7.13
N GLU A 43 15.23 10.22 -6.57
CA GLU A 43 14.70 10.54 -5.24
C GLU A 43 15.61 10.02 -4.14
N LYS A 44 15.56 10.71 -3.00
CA LYS A 44 16.30 10.32 -1.79
C LYS A 44 15.39 10.41 -0.58
N LEU A 45 15.71 9.63 0.44
CA LEU A 45 15.14 9.84 1.77
C LEU A 45 15.68 11.16 2.34
N SER A 46 14.79 12.09 2.65
CA SER A 46 15.10 13.38 3.25
C SER A 46 15.10 13.31 4.78
N GLY A 47 14.23 12.49 5.38
CA GLY A 47 14.10 12.41 6.83
C GLY A 47 13.35 11.17 7.31
N LEU A 48 13.55 10.86 8.59
CA LEU A 48 12.83 9.83 9.33
C LEU A 48 12.50 10.41 10.71
N GLU A 49 11.23 10.34 11.10
CA GLU A 49 10.76 10.82 12.39
C GLU A 49 9.76 9.84 13.01
N LYS A 50 9.71 9.77 14.34
CA LYS A 50 8.73 8.96 15.05
C LYS A 50 7.40 9.69 15.07
N VAL A 51 6.32 9.01 14.73
CA VAL A 51 4.97 9.58 14.82
C VAL A 51 4.61 9.76 16.30
N ALA A 52 4.08 10.92 16.65
CA ALA A 52 3.50 11.14 17.97
C ALA A 52 2.11 10.49 18.02
N GLU A 53 1.86 9.65 19.00
CA GLU A 53 0.52 9.08 19.22
C GLU A 53 -0.47 10.23 19.44
N SER A 54 -1.46 10.33 18.54
CA SER A 54 -2.63 11.19 18.75
C SER A 54 -3.83 10.30 19.01
N GLU A 55 -4.63 10.66 20.03
CA GLU A 55 -5.86 9.96 20.37
C GLU A 55 -6.89 10.14 19.23
N GLY A 56 -6.81 9.34 18.15
CA GLY A 56 -7.80 9.42 17.06
C GLY A 56 -7.50 8.73 15.73
N ASP A 57 -6.30 8.22 15.47
CA ASP A 57 -5.96 7.64 14.16
C ASP A 57 -6.23 6.13 14.13
N THR A 58 -7.48 5.75 13.83
CA THR A 58 -7.80 4.41 13.33
C THR A 58 -7.61 4.42 11.82
N ASP A 59 -6.46 3.95 11.34
CA ASP A 59 -6.19 3.71 9.93
C ASP A 59 -7.28 2.78 9.35
N THR A 60 -8.16 3.35 8.53
CA THR A 60 -9.10 2.60 7.70
C THR A 60 -8.38 2.29 6.39
N GLU A 61 -7.80 1.11 6.30
CA GLU A 61 -7.21 0.57 5.08
C GLU A 61 -8.32 0.40 4.03
N ALA A 62 -8.43 1.35 3.10
CA ALA A 62 -9.21 1.21 1.88
C ALA A 62 -8.50 0.19 0.98
N GLY A 63 -8.91 -1.07 1.06
CA GLY A 63 -8.48 -2.12 0.15
C GLY A 63 -8.85 -1.78 -1.29
N ASP A 64 -7.85 -1.80 -2.15
CA ASP A 64 -7.92 -1.67 -3.60
C ASP A 64 -8.70 -2.86 -4.20
N GLU A 65 -10.00 -2.67 -4.45
CA GLU A 65 -10.81 -3.58 -5.27
C GLU A 65 -10.62 -3.24 -6.75
N LEU A 66 -9.55 -3.76 -7.36
CA LEU A 66 -9.42 -3.80 -8.81
C LEU A 66 -10.30 -4.91 -9.38
N ALA A 67 -11.42 -4.47 -9.96
CA ALA A 67 -12.31 -5.25 -10.78
C ALA A 67 -11.58 -5.88 -11.97
N ASP A 68 -11.61 -7.21 -12.07
CA ASP A 68 -11.37 -7.91 -13.34
C ASP A 68 -12.72 -8.37 -13.89
N GLY A 69 -13.28 -7.53 -14.76
CA GLY A 69 -14.46 -7.85 -15.56
C GLY A 69 -14.01 -8.47 -16.87
N GLU A 70 -13.94 -9.80 -16.93
CA GLU A 70 -13.80 -10.50 -18.20
C GLU A 70 -15.11 -10.42 -19.00
N MET A 71 -15.00 -9.71 -20.11
CA MET A 71 -16.00 -9.53 -21.15
C MET A 71 -16.20 -10.84 -21.91
N LEU A 72 -17.42 -11.37 -21.93
CA LEU A 72 -17.82 -12.44 -22.85
C LEU A 72 -18.84 -11.84 -23.82
N GLU A 73 -18.37 -11.57 -25.04
CA GLU A 73 -19.17 -11.12 -26.17
C GLU A 73 -20.23 -12.14 -26.60
N GLY A 74 -21.44 -11.62 -26.83
CA GLY A 74 -22.23 -11.86 -28.04
C GLY A 74 -22.46 -13.31 -28.51
N GLY A 75 -23.63 -13.85 -28.17
CA GLY A 75 -24.29 -14.94 -28.91
C GLY A 75 -25.76 -14.59 -29.09
N GLU A 76 -26.12 -14.25 -30.33
CA GLU A 76 -27.40 -13.70 -30.78
C GLU A 76 -28.61 -14.57 -30.42
N ASP A 77 -29.64 -13.95 -29.83
CA ASP A 77 -31.01 -14.46 -29.85
C ASP A 77 -31.63 -14.12 -31.21
N SER A 78 -32.05 -15.13 -31.95
CA SER A 78 -32.99 -14.98 -33.05
C SER A 78 -34.08 -16.02 -32.89
N ALA A 79 -35.09 -15.66 -32.10
CA ALA A 79 -36.43 -16.22 -32.20
C ALA A 79 -36.93 -16.12 -33.65
N ALA A 80 -37.15 -17.27 -34.29
CA ALA A 80 -37.96 -17.38 -35.50
C ALA A 80 -39.15 -18.29 -35.19
N SER A 81 -40.29 -17.63 -34.99
CA SER A 81 -41.62 -17.96 -35.51
C SER A 81 -42.17 -19.38 -35.40
N GLU A 82 -43.27 -19.48 -34.65
CA GLU A 82 -44.62 -19.81 -35.14
C GLU A 82 -44.91 -21.24 -35.70
N GLU A 83 -46.03 -21.77 -35.19
CA GLU A 83 -47.01 -22.70 -35.79
C GLU A 83 -46.94 -24.23 -35.58
N ALA A 84 -48.10 -24.70 -35.10
CA ALA A 84 -48.78 -26.00 -35.21
C ALA A 84 -48.43 -27.14 -34.22
#